data_AF-A0A5C3LEE3-F1
#
_entry.id   AF-A0A5C3LEE3-F1
#
_cell.length_a   1.000
_cell.length_b   1.000
_cell.length_c   1.000
_cell.angle_alpha   90.00
_cell.angle_beta   90.00
_cell.angle_gamma   90.00
#
_symmetry.space_group_name_H-M   'P 1'
#
loop_
_entity.id
_entity.type
_entity.pdbx_description
1 polymer ?
#
loop_
_entity_poly.entity_id
_entity_poly.type
_entity_poly.pdbx_seq_one_letter_code
_entity_poly.pdbx_strand_id
1 'polypeptide(L)'
;MPGFKIRNQSKYPKLRAFVSNYSISSGSAEWFSVPPNFDDPEKCLWARPGWEVVVFEDPASGLRRGWYLSPDNGILELYFFTFEQELGIVKTK
;
A
#
# COMPACT_ATOMS: atom_id res chain seq x y z
N MET A 1 3.66 -8.36 13.82
CA MET A 1 2.40 -8.49 13.04
C MET A 1 2.75 -8.25 11.59
N PRO A 2 2.50 -9.22 10.69
CA PRO A 2 2.83 -9.05 9.28
C PRO A 2 1.89 -8.03 8.62
N GLY A 3 2.40 -7.33 7.61
CA GLY A 3 1.61 -6.34 6.90
C GLY A 3 2.39 -5.41 6.00
N PHE A 4 1.70 -4.39 5.52
CA PHE A 4 2.23 -3.39 4.62
C PHE A 4 2.26 -2.04 5.31
N LYS A 5 3.42 -1.38 5.32
CA LYS A 5 3.55 0.03 5.69
C LYS A 5 3.69 0.85 4.43
N ILE A 6 2.72 1.69 4.10
CA ILE A 6 2.71 2.41 2.82
C ILE A 6 2.97 3.90 3.04
N ARG A 7 3.92 4.47 2.30
CA ARG A 7 4.12 5.92 2.22
C ARG A 7 4.12 6.43 0.79
N ASN A 8 3.65 7.67 0.65
CA ASN A 8 3.64 8.42 -0.58
C ASN A 8 4.91 9.26 -0.69
N GLN A 9 5.79 8.94 -1.64
CA GLN A 9 6.96 9.76 -2.02
C GLN A 9 6.79 10.42 -3.38
N SER A 10 5.57 10.43 -3.88
CA SER A 10 5.25 10.96 -5.19
C SER A 10 4.84 12.43 -5.13
N LYS A 11 4.68 13.01 -6.32
CA LYS A 11 4.06 14.32 -6.51
C LYS A 11 2.54 14.30 -6.47
N TYR A 12 1.88 13.16 -6.21
CA TYR A 12 0.41 13.03 -6.23
C TYR A 12 -0.16 13.27 -4.82
N PRO A 13 -0.71 14.45 -4.51
CA PRO A 13 -1.11 14.80 -3.14
C PRO A 13 -2.40 14.10 -2.68
N LYS A 14 -3.15 13.51 -3.62
CA LYS A 14 -4.41 12.80 -3.36
C LYS A 14 -4.28 11.30 -3.60
N LEU A 15 -3.06 10.77 -3.59
CA LEU A 15 -2.81 9.35 -3.78
C LEU A 15 -3.58 8.53 -2.74
N ARG A 16 -4.31 7.52 -3.21
CA ARG A 16 -5.00 6.56 -2.36
C ARG A 16 -4.49 5.16 -2.63
N ALA A 17 -4.56 4.30 -1.61
CA ALA A 17 -4.25 2.89 -1.72
C ALA A 17 -5.44 2.02 -1.31
N PHE A 18 -5.54 0.89 -1.98
CA PHE A 18 -6.40 -0.23 -1.64
C PHE A 18 -5.49 -1.45 -1.46
N VAL A 19 -5.64 -2.15 -0.34
CA VAL A 19 -4.97 -3.44 -0.10
C VAL A 19 -6.06 -4.49 -0.07
N SER A 20 -5.98 -5.48 -0.95
CA SER A 20 -6.96 -6.55 -0.98
C SER A 20 -6.99 -7.30 0.35
N ASN A 21 -8.06 -8.08 0.53
CA ASN A 21 -8.11 -9.14 1.51
C ASN A 21 -8.47 -10.41 0.74
N TYR A 22 -7.50 -10.94 -0.01
CA TYR A 22 -7.66 -12.14 -0.82
C TYR A 22 -7.60 -13.39 0.06
N SER A 23 -6.78 -13.36 1.11
CA SER A 23 -6.49 -14.49 1.99
C SER A 23 -7.53 -14.74 3.10
N ILE A 24 -8.43 -13.77 3.34
CA ILE A 24 -9.46 -13.83 4.36
C ILE A 24 -10.76 -13.37 3.69
N SER A 25 -11.89 -14.03 3.94
CA SER A 25 -13.19 -13.92 3.23
C SER A 25 -13.90 -12.54 3.30
N SER A 26 -13.18 -11.46 3.55
CA SER A 26 -13.69 -10.11 3.81
C SER A 26 -12.80 -9.01 3.20
N GLY A 27 -12.62 -9.02 1.88
CA GLY A 27 -12.13 -7.87 1.09
C GLY A 27 -12.80 -6.58 1.51
N SER A 28 -12.04 -5.55 1.90
CA SER A 28 -12.58 -4.18 1.93
C SER A 28 -12.24 -3.50 0.62
N ALA A 29 -13.25 -3.13 -0.17
CA ALA A 29 -13.11 -2.34 -1.39
C ALA A 29 -12.85 -0.84 -1.12
N GLU A 30 -12.56 -0.49 0.13
CA GLU A 30 -12.34 0.90 0.53
C GLU A 30 -10.96 1.40 0.11
N TRP A 31 -10.91 2.69 -0.21
CA TRP A 31 -9.70 3.41 -0.58
C TRP A 31 -9.27 4.31 0.56
N PHE A 32 -8.00 4.22 0.94
CA PHE A 32 -7.42 4.99 2.03
C PHE A 32 -6.41 5.98 1.49
N SER A 33 -6.38 7.19 2.05
CA SER A 33 -5.36 8.18 1.65
C SER A 33 -3.98 7.71 2.08
N VAL A 34 -2.98 7.79 1.19
CA VAL A 34 -1.61 7.37 1.51
C VAL A 34 -0.85 8.54 2.13
N PRO A 35 -0.38 8.42 3.38
CA PRO A 35 0.32 9.51 4.05
C PRO A 35 1.72 9.73 3.43
N PRO A 36 2.27 10.96 3.52
CA PRO A 36 3.62 11.26 3.02
C PRO A 36 4.74 10.64 3.86
N ASN A 37 4.43 10.23 5.09
CA ASN A 37 5.36 9.63 6.04
C ASN A 37 4.67 8.52 6.86
N PHE A 38 5.42 7.87 7.75
CA PHE A 38 4.92 6.79 8.60
C PHE A 38 4.48 7.27 10.00
N ASP A 39 4.24 8.57 10.17
CA ASP A 39 4.05 9.17 11.50
C ASP A 39 2.72 8.75 12.15
N ASP A 40 1.77 8.28 11.34
CA ASP A 40 0.48 7.77 11.79
C ASP A 40 0.34 6.28 11.41
N PRO A 41 0.60 5.36 12.35
CA PRO A 41 0.48 3.92 12.12
C PRO A 41 -0.92 3.50 11.68
N GLU A 42 -1.98 4.14 12.15
CA GLU A 42 -3.36 3.78 11.77
C GLU A 42 -3.65 4.11 10.30
N LYS A 43 -2.95 5.12 9.76
CA LYS A 43 -3.08 5.54 8.36
C LYS A 43 -2.06 4.91 7.42
N CYS A 44 -0.97 4.36 7.95
CA CYS A 44 0.11 3.82 7.14
C CYS A 44 0.32 2.30 7.28
N LEU A 45 -0.26 1.62 8.27
CA LEU A 45 -0.09 0.18 8.47
C LEU A 45 -1.36 -0.60 8.14
N TRP A 46 -1.26 -1.49 7.16
CA TRP A 46 -2.26 -2.50 6.84
C TRP A 46 -1.80 -3.85 7.37
N ALA A 47 -2.33 -4.25 8.52
CA ALA A 47 -2.06 -5.54 9.16
C ALA A 47 -2.69 -6.70 8.37
N ARG A 48 -1.96 -7.21 7.37
CA ARG A 48 -2.43 -8.25 6.45
C ARG A 48 -1.35 -9.31 6.27
N PRO A 49 -1.57 -10.57 6.68
CA PRO A 49 -0.68 -11.67 6.33
C PRO A 49 -0.94 -12.17 4.91
N GLY A 50 0.03 -12.88 4.33
CA GLY A 50 -0.17 -13.60 3.07
C GLY A 50 -0.15 -12.71 1.83
N TRP A 51 -0.54 -13.30 0.69
CA TRP A 51 -0.53 -12.63 -0.60
C TRP A 51 -1.70 -11.67 -0.75
N GLU A 52 -1.40 -10.42 -1.07
CA GLU A 52 -2.38 -9.36 -1.31
C GLU A 52 -1.99 -8.52 -2.52
N VAL A 53 -3.00 -7.95 -3.19
CA VAL A 53 -2.80 -6.90 -4.19
C VAL A 53 -2.84 -5.56 -3.48
N VAL A 54 -1.75 -4.79 -3.60
CA VAL A 54 -1.68 -3.38 -3.19
C VAL A 54 -1.84 -2.53 -4.44
N VAL A 55 -2.92 -1.75 -4.51
CA VAL A 55 -3.26 -0.89 -5.63
C VAL A 55 -3.19 0.57 -5.19
N PHE A 56 -2.54 1.39 -6.00
CA PHE A 56 -2.51 2.84 -5.85
C PHE A 56 -3.33 3.49 -6.94
N GLU A 57 -4.01 4.57 -6.61
CA GLU A 57 -4.68 5.43 -7.57
C GLU A 57 -4.47 6.91 -7.26
N ASP A 58 -4.47 7.72 -8.31
CA ASP A 58 -4.67 9.16 -8.21
C ASP A 58 -6.02 9.51 -8.82
N PRO A 59 -7.03 9.88 -8.02
CA PRO A 59 -8.38 10.12 -8.51
C PRO A 59 -8.46 11.34 -9.45
N ALA A 60 -7.48 12.25 -9.41
CA ALA A 60 -7.46 13.42 -10.28
C ALA A 60 -7.07 13.06 -11.73
N SER A 61 -6.08 12.21 -11.91
CA SER A 61 -5.62 11.76 -13.23
C SER A 61 -6.28 10.48 -13.72
N GLY A 62 -6.93 9.71 -12.82
CA GLY A 62 -7.47 8.39 -13.14
C GLY A 62 -6.41 7.31 -13.29
N LEU A 63 -5.14 7.62 -12.99
CA LEU A 63 -4.06 6.66 -13.03
C LEU A 63 -4.21 5.64 -11.90
N ARG A 64 -3.98 4.37 -12.23
CA ARG A 64 -4.03 3.26 -11.28
C ARG A 64 -2.96 2.23 -11.60
N ARG A 65 -2.27 1.72 -10.57
CA ARG A 65 -1.28 0.64 -10.72
C ARG A 65 -1.28 -0.23 -9.47
N GLY A 66 -1.13 -1.54 -9.65
CA GLY A 66 -1.14 -2.51 -8.56
C GLY A 66 0.04 -3.47 -8.60
N TRP A 67 0.40 -3.97 -7.42
CA TRP A 67 1.45 -4.95 -7.19
C TRP A 67 0.90 -6.10 -6.34
N TYR A 68 1.27 -7.34 -6.67
CA TYR A 68 0.91 -8.52 -5.89
C TYR A 68 2.07 -8.91 -4.99
N LEU A 69 1.88 -8.82 -3.66
CA LEU A 69 2.95 -8.86 -2.67
C LEU A 69 2.53 -9.71 -1.47
N SER A 70 3.51 -10.33 -0.80
CA SER A 70 3.34 -11.02 0.48
C SER A 70 4.31 -10.46 1.51
N PRO A 71 3.85 -10.02 2.69
CA PRO A 71 4.74 -9.59 3.76
C PRO A 71 5.32 -10.77 4.55
N ASP A 72 4.98 -12.01 4.15
CA ASP A 72 5.33 -13.26 4.83
C ASP A 72 5.02 -13.15 6.33
N ASN A 73 6.05 -13.18 7.18
CA ASN A 73 5.95 -13.09 8.64
C ASN A 73 6.36 -11.71 9.20
N GLY A 74 6.70 -10.73 8.35
CA GLY A 74 7.25 -9.42 8.74
C GLY A 74 6.48 -8.24 8.14
N ILE A 75 7.06 -7.04 8.19
CA ILE A 75 6.45 -5.85 7.61
C ILE A 75 7.19 -5.45 6.33
N LEU A 76 6.44 -5.24 5.25
CA LEU A 76 6.95 -4.61 4.02
C LEU A 76 6.66 -3.11 4.08
N GLU A 77 7.71 -2.32 4.07
CA GLU A 77 7.61 -0.88 3.82
C GLU A 77 7.58 -0.65 2.31
N LEU A 78 6.52 0.01 1.85
CA LEU A 78 6.21 0.29 0.46
C LEU A 78 6.33 1.78 0.18
N TYR A 79 7.10 2.10 -0.84
CA TYR A 79 7.47 3.45 -1.23
C TYR A 79 6.96 3.75 -2.63
N PHE A 80 5.86 4.51 -2.72
CA PHE A 80 5.29 4.89 -4.01
C PHE A 80 5.94 6.18 -4.53
N PHE A 81 6.55 6.13 -5.70
CA PHE A 81 7.24 7.26 -6.32
C PHE A 81 6.46 7.86 -7.50
N THR A 82 6.04 7.03 -8.46
CA THR A 82 5.30 7.42 -9.66
C THR A 82 4.54 6.20 -10.22
N PHE A 83 3.64 6.39 -11.19
CA PHE A 83 2.96 5.27 -11.85
C PHE A 83 3.84 4.55 -12.89
N GLU A 84 4.91 5.18 -13.33
CA GLU A 84 5.88 4.66 -14.30
C GLU A 84 7.05 3.93 -13.63
N GLN A 85 7.35 4.24 -12.37
CA GLN A 85 8.43 3.63 -11.61
C GLN A 85 7.96 2.39 -10.83
N GLU A 86 8.87 1.44 -10.61
CA GLU A 86 8.63 0.34 -9.67
C GLU A 86 8.48 0.81 -8.22
N LEU A 87 7.73 0.03 -7.44
CA LEU A 87 7.53 0.27 -6.03
C LEU A 87 8.83 0.01 -5.26
N GLY A 88 9.24 0.93 -4.40
CA GLY A 88 10.33 0.66 -3.46
C GLY A 88 9.83 -0.27 -2.36
N ILE A 89 10.55 -1.34 -2.08
CA ILE A 89 10.15 -2.35 -1.09
C ILE A 89 11.31 -2.60 -0.12
N VAL A 90 11.05 -2.46 1.17
CA VAL A 90 11.99 -2.81 2.25
C VAL A 90 11.32 -3.79 3.20
N LYS A 91 11.97 -4.93 3.46
CA LYS A 91 11.50 -5.92 4.42
C LYS A 91 12.13 -5.67 5.79
N THR A 92 11.29 -5.38 6.77
CA THR A 92 11.70 -5.23 8.17
C THR A 92 11.38 -6.52 8.92
N LYS A 93 12.36 -7.01 9.71
CA LYS A 93 12.23 -8.20 10.55
C LYS A 93 11.65 -7.85 11.91
#